data_AF-A0A8H4AA45-F1
#
_entry.id   AF-A0A8H4AA45-F1
#
_cell.length_a   1.000
_cell.length_b   1.000
_cell.length_c   1.000
_cell.angle_alpha   90.00
_cell.angle_beta   90.00
_cell.angle_gamma   90.00
#
_symmetry.space_group_name_H-M   'P 1'
#
loop_
_entity.id
_entity.type
_entity.pdbx_description
1 polymer ?
#
loop_
_entity_poly.entity_id
_entity_poly.type
_entity_poly.pdbx_seq_one_letter_code
_entity_poly.pdbx_strand_id
1 'polypeptide(L)'
;MSIPILWEDPFSIKQSSLFIPIYFSSLDEDEKLTVKECLKVFGINMEFSNPLFDYARFLRILNICQLEIKVYEWMCLKLNILNLYDFDLRTTPLITLPFKLFLESGAILHEFGLYNSEFLRFELEIFHSLEQNVQFYSRLQHLSLDIISNFGIENIAKLLRVLAKNTTKIIALRLEVCTYAELIHTLPPALIHFIKSQEQLRKFILNDRNNCPTEFYSIISASESQKDTLQEVILDGCAFSAKFEVLNNCKNLETLRILDCDMKLLKILDYNISTLEISYYQINVPITVQIFRKDWHITTTIKN
;
A
#
# COMPACT_ATOMS: atom_id res chain seq x y z
N MET A 1 13.31 28.32 -4.42
CA MET A 1 13.81 26.93 -4.55
C MET A 1 12.61 26.01 -4.54
N SER A 2 12.09 25.66 -5.71
CA SER A 2 10.84 24.89 -5.90
C SER A 2 11.08 23.47 -6.44
N ILE A 3 12.32 23.16 -6.84
CA ILE A 3 12.68 21.88 -7.45
C ILE A 3 12.47 20.72 -6.46
N PRO A 4 12.93 20.76 -5.18
CA PRO A 4 12.79 19.59 -4.29
C PRO A 4 11.34 19.12 -4.10
N ILE A 5 10.37 20.06 -3.98
CA ILE A 5 8.98 19.75 -3.63
C ILE A 5 8.25 18.95 -4.72
N LEU A 6 8.52 19.24 -6.01
CA LEU A 6 7.86 18.54 -7.13
C LEU A 6 8.36 17.09 -7.31
N TRP A 7 9.47 16.75 -6.68
CA TRP A 7 10.11 15.43 -6.78
C TRP A 7 9.96 14.60 -5.50
N GLU A 8 9.24 15.11 -4.50
CA GLU A 8 8.89 14.33 -3.30
C GLU A 8 7.85 13.24 -3.60
N ASP A 9 6.87 13.54 -4.46
CA ASP A 9 5.81 12.63 -4.92
C ASP A 9 5.51 12.79 -6.43
N PRO A 10 6.47 12.42 -7.30
CA PRO A 10 6.37 12.64 -8.74
C PRO A 10 5.35 11.72 -9.41
N PHE A 11 4.97 10.61 -8.76
CA PHE A 11 4.10 9.58 -9.33
C PHE A 11 2.61 9.82 -9.05
N SER A 12 2.27 10.82 -8.26
CA SER A 12 0.88 11.20 -8.02
C SER A 12 0.11 11.39 -9.34
N ILE A 13 -1.15 10.95 -9.36
CA ILE A 13 -1.99 10.81 -10.57
C ILE A 13 -2.06 12.12 -11.39
N LYS A 14 -1.92 13.27 -10.74
CA LYS A 14 -2.06 14.60 -11.36
C LYS A 14 -0.85 15.04 -12.21
N GLN A 15 0.30 14.39 -12.09
CA GLN A 15 1.53 14.81 -12.78
C GLN A 15 1.67 14.14 -14.16
N SER A 16 2.20 14.87 -15.14
CA SER A 16 2.49 14.33 -16.48
C SER A 16 3.54 13.22 -16.39
N SER A 17 3.39 12.12 -17.14
CA SER A 17 4.35 11.01 -17.19
C SER A 17 5.64 11.30 -17.97
N LEU A 18 5.79 12.51 -18.54
CA LEU A 18 6.96 12.92 -19.32
C LEU A 18 8.28 12.96 -18.54
N PHE A 19 8.24 12.84 -17.21
CA PHE A 19 9.44 12.79 -16.37
C PHE A 19 10.08 11.40 -16.30
N ILE A 20 9.38 10.32 -16.64
CA ILE A 20 9.89 8.94 -16.57
C ILE A 20 11.30 8.77 -17.22
N PRO A 21 11.56 9.32 -18.43
CA PRO A 21 12.88 9.34 -19.04
C PRO A 21 14.03 9.80 -18.14
N ILE A 22 13.77 10.71 -17.21
CA ILE A 22 14.78 11.29 -16.33
C ILE A 22 15.36 10.21 -15.41
N TYR A 23 14.52 9.30 -14.91
CA TYR A 23 14.98 8.18 -14.09
C TYR A 23 15.76 7.16 -14.90
N PHE A 24 15.32 6.83 -16.12
CA PHE A 24 16.09 5.94 -17.00
C PHE A 24 17.46 6.52 -17.36
N SER A 25 17.55 7.83 -17.59
CA SER A 25 18.82 8.52 -17.79
C SER A 25 19.77 8.45 -16.60
N SER A 26 19.26 8.17 -15.39
CA SER A 26 20.01 8.16 -14.13
C SER A 26 20.51 6.77 -13.74
N LEU A 27 20.13 5.73 -14.49
CA LEU A 27 20.61 4.36 -14.32
C LEU A 27 22.09 4.24 -14.70
N ASP A 28 22.72 3.10 -14.42
CA ASP A 28 24.05 2.80 -14.96
C ASP A 28 24.00 2.45 -16.46
N GLU A 29 25.15 2.31 -17.13
CA GLU A 29 25.19 2.08 -18.58
C GLU A 29 24.62 0.71 -19.00
N ASP A 30 24.78 -0.33 -18.17
CA ASP A 30 24.30 -1.67 -18.46
C ASP A 30 22.77 -1.75 -18.24
N GLU A 31 22.28 -1.10 -17.19
CA GLU A 31 20.85 -0.91 -16.89
C GLU A 31 20.16 -0.06 -17.97
N LYS A 32 20.81 1.03 -18.43
CA LYS A 32 20.34 1.82 -19.58
C LYS A 32 20.21 0.96 -20.83
N LEU A 33 21.19 0.09 -21.10
CA LEU A 33 21.13 -0.82 -22.24
C LEU A 33 19.92 -1.76 -22.13
N THR A 34 19.70 -2.32 -20.95
CA THR A 34 18.52 -3.16 -20.65
C THR A 34 17.22 -2.41 -20.94
N VAL A 35 17.08 -1.17 -20.46
CA VAL A 35 15.91 -0.32 -20.75
C VAL A 35 15.76 -0.08 -22.26
N LYS A 36 16.84 0.23 -22.98
CA LYS A 36 16.80 0.44 -24.45
C LYS A 36 16.32 -0.82 -25.17
N GLU A 37 16.80 -1.99 -24.78
CA GLU A 37 16.38 -3.26 -25.38
C GLU A 37 14.89 -3.54 -25.14
N CYS A 38 14.41 -3.34 -23.91
CA CYS A 38 12.98 -3.43 -23.58
C CYS A 38 12.14 -2.50 -24.46
N LEU A 39 12.52 -1.23 -24.57
CA LEU A 39 11.80 -0.22 -25.35
C LEU A 39 11.82 -0.50 -26.86
N LYS A 40 12.92 -1.06 -27.38
CA LYS A 40 13.08 -1.39 -28.79
C LYS A 40 12.09 -2.44 -29.27
N VAL A 41 11.69 -3.39 -28.40
CA VAL A 41 10.64 -4.39 -28.71
C VAL A 41 9.32 -3.71 -29.07
N PHE A 42 9.04 -2.55 -28.48
CA PHE A 42 7.83 -1.76 -28.76
C PHE A 42 8.05 -0.73 -29.88
N GLY A 43 9.21 -0.70 -30.53
CA GLY A 43 9.54 0.31 -31.54
C GLY A 43 9.84 1.69 -30.96
N ILE A 44 10.05 1.80 -29.64
CA ILE A 44 10.45 3.06 -29.00
C ILE A 44 11.97 3.16 -29.07
N ASN A 45 12.46 4.11 -29.88
CA ASN A 45 13.88 4.48 -29.88
C ASN A 45 14.10 5.68 -28.96
N MET A 46 15.06 5.57 -28.06
CA MET A 46 15.27 6.55 -27.01
C MET A 46 16.75 6.80 -26.77
N GLU A 47 17.11 8.09 -26.71
CA GLU A 47 18.42 8.52 -26.26
C GLU A 47 18.32 9.15 -24.88
N PHE A 48 19.23 8.74 -24.00
CA PHE A 48 19.29 9.25 -22.64
C PHE A 48 20.15 10.50 -22.59
N SER A 49 19.61 11.55 -22.00
CA SER A 49 20.35 12.77 -21.69
C SER A 49 20.69 12.79 -20.21
N ASN A 50 21.89 13.25 -19.85
CA ASN A 50 22.29 13.35 -18.46
C ASN A 50 21.33 14.27 -17.68
N PRO A 51 20.80 13.82 -16.53
CA PRO A 51 19.89 14.63 -15.74
C PRO A 51 20.67 15.79 -15.09
N LEU A 52 20.00 16.95 -14.95
CA LEU A 52 20.60 18.14 -14.31
C LEU A 52 20.86 17.94 -12.81
N PHE A 53 20.04 17.10 -12.17
CA PHE A 53 20.13 16.75 -10.77
C PHE A 53 19.94 15.25 -10.63
N ASP A 54 20.48 14.68 -9.57
CA ASP A 54 19.98 13.40 -9.07
C ASP A 54 18.58 13.66 -8.49
N TYR A 55 17.55 13.30 -9.25
CA TYR A 55 16.15 13.52 -8.88
C TYR A 55 15.62 12.43 -7.96
N ALA A 56 16.20 11.22 -8.02
CA ALA A 56 15.78 10.07 -7.24
C ALA A 56 15.93 10.33 -5.73
N ARG A 57 17.01 11.01 -5.30
CA ARG A 57 17.23 11.34 -3.87
C ARG A 57 16.16 12.22 -3.21
N PHE A 58 15.38 12.95 -4.00
CA PHE A 58 14.32 13.84 -3.48
C PHE A 58 13.04 13.08 -3.14
N LEU A 59 12.90 11.83 -3.59
CA LEU A 59 11.72 11.02 -3.36
C LEU A 59 11.39 10.87 -1.87
N ARG A 60 10.13 11.07 -1.52
CA ARG A 60 9.56 10.91 -0.17
C ARG A 60 8.36 9.98 -0.15
N ILE A 61 7.61 9.94 -1.23
CA ILE A 61 6.43 9.10 -1.39
C ILE A 61 6.68 8.20 -2.60
N LEU A 62 6.60 6.88 -2.38
CA LEU A 62 6.73 5.90 -3.44
C LEU A 62 5.57 4.93 -3.38
N ASN A 63 4.70 4.98 -4.39
CA ASN A 63 3.71 3.95 -4.64
C ASN A 63 4.08 3.22 -5.93
N ILE A 64 4.35 1.93 -5.84
CA ILE A 64 4.85 1.17 -6.99
C ILE A 64 3.78 1.01 -8.09
N CYS A 65 2.50 0.89 -7.73
CA CYS A 65 1.41 0.89 -8.71
C CYS A 65 1.37 2.22 -9.48
N GLN A 66 1.57 3.35 -8.79
CA GLN A 66 1.63 4.64 -9.47
C GLN A 66 2.87 4.80 -10.36
N LEU A 67 4.02 4.28 -9.94
CA LEU A 67 5.21 4.19 -10.81
C LEU A 67 4.89 3.39 -12.07
N GLU A 68 4.28 2.22 -11.92
CA GLU A 68 3.87 1.35 -13.02
C GLU A 68 2.93 2.07 -13.99
N ILE A 69 1.87 2.70 -13.47
CA ILE A 69 0.93 3.52 -14.25
C ILE A 69 1.66 4.63 -14.99
N LYS A 70 2.59 5.35 -14.35
CA LYS A 70 3.30 6.47 -14.99
C LYS A 70 4.24 6.02 -16.10
N VAL A 71 4.95 4.91 -15.91
CA VAL A 71 5.78 4.31 -16.98
C VAL A 71 4.90 3.92 -18.16
N TYR A 72 3.76 3.29 -17.90
CA TYR A 72 2.81 2.90 -18.91
C TYR A 72 2.20 4.09 -19.67
N GLU A 73 1.74 5.11 -18.95
CA GLU A 73 1.23 6.35 -19.54
C GLU A 73 2.28 6.98 -20.46
N TRP A 74 3.54 7.01 -20.01
CA TRP A 74 4.63 7.53 -20.82
C TRP A 74 4.87 6.71 -22.09
N MET A 75 4.83 5.37 -22.01
CA MET A 75 4.96 4.50 -23.19
C MET A 75 3.80 4.73 -24.17
N CYS A 76 2.56 4.81 -23.68
CA CYS A 76 1.38 5.09 -24.50
C CYS A 76 1.52 6.42 -25.25
N LEU A 77 2.00 7.47 -24.57
CA LEU A 77 2.30 8.76 -25.20
C LEU A 77 3.36 8.64 -26.30
N LYS A 78 4.40 7.82 -26.11
CA LYS A 78 5.46 7.61 -27.11
C LYS A 78 4.99 6.81 -28.32
N LEU A 79 4.08 5.88 -28.12
CA LEU A 79 3.51 5.04 -29.17
C LEU A 79 2.29 5.69 -29.86
N ASN A 80 1.81 6.81 -29.33
CA ASN A 80 0.59 7.48 -29.78
C ASN A 80 -0.64 6.53 -29.76
N ILE A 81 -0.74 5.74 -28.69
CA ILE A 81 -1.84 4.80 -28.46
C ILE A 81 -2.57 5.14 -27.17
N LEU A 82 -3.87 4.83 -27.12
CA LEU A 82 -4.70 5.17 -25.97
C LEU A 82 -4.54 4.18 -24.81
N ASN A 83 -4.20 2.92 -25.09
CA ASN A 83 -3.94 1.87 -24.10
C ASN A 83 -3.09 0.74 -24.72
N LEU A 84 -2.04 0.29 -24.00
CA LEU A 84 -1.43 -1.02 -24.16
C LEU A 84 -2.26 -2.04 -23.36
N TYR A 85 -3.17 -2.75 -24.03
CA TYR A 85 -4.11 -3.67 -23.38
C TYR A 85 -3.47 -4.91 -22.74
N ASP A 86 -2.20 -5.19 -23.02
CA ASP A 86 -1.48 -6.34 -22.49
C ASP A 86 -0.12 -5.90 -21.96
N PHE A 87 0.10 -6.08 -20.66
CA PHE A 87 1.39 -5.82 -20.04
C PHE A 87 2.31 -7.00 -20.34
N ASP A 88 3.41 -6.70 -21.01
CA ASP A 88 4.40 -7.69 -21.34
C ASP A 88 5.36 -7.88 -20.18
N LEU A 89 5.62 -9.12 -19.73
CA LEU A 89 6.66 -9.35 -18.71
C LEU A 89 8.03 -8.76 -19.12
N ARG A 90 8.27 -8.54 -20.42
CA ARG A 90 9.45 -7.84 -20.96
C ARG A 90 9.55 -6.37 -20.53
N THR A 91 8.48 -5.72 -20.05
CA THR A 91 8.52 -4.35 -19.50
C THR A 91 8.84 -4.29 -18.01
N THR A 92 9.01 -5.45 -17.34
CA THR A 92 9.39 -5.50 -15.91
C THR A 92 10.62 -4.64 -15.58
N PRO A 93 11.72 -4.64 -16.38
CA PRO A 93 12.89 -3.78 -16.12
C PRO A 93 12.58 -2.29 -16.11
N LEU A 94 11.53 -1.85 -16.82
CA LEU A 94 11.12 -0.44 -16.83
C LEU A 94 10.54 0.01 -15.48
N ILE A 95 10.18 -0.92 -14.59
CA ILE A 95 9.68 -0.65 -13.25
C ILE A 95 10.73 -0.99 -12.19
N THR A 96 11.36 -2.16 -12.31
CA THR A 96 12.30 -2.66 -11.30
C THR A 96 13.59 -1.84 -11.25
N LEU A 97 14.12 -1.37 -12.38
CA LEU A 97 15.33 -0.56 -12.41
C LEU A 97 15.12 0.83 -11.80
N PRO A 98 14.06 1.60 -12.12
CA PRO A 98 13.76 2.82 -11.37
C PRO A 98 13.56 2.57 -9.88
N PHE A 99 12.93 1.47 -9.50
CA PHE A 99 12.78 1.15 -8.08
C PHE A 99 14.12 0.89 -7.39
N LYS A 100 15.01 0.11 -8.02
CA LYS A 100 16.40 -0.07 -7.56
C LYS A 100 17.14 1.25 -7.44
N LEU A 101 17.03 2.12 -8.45
CA LEU A 101 17.59 3.49 -8.41
C LEU A 101 17.10 4.26 -7.19
N PHE A 102 15.81 4.21 -6.85
CA PHE A 102 15.29 4.90 -5.66
C PHE A 102 15.91 4.36 -4.37
N LEU A 103 16.05 3.03 -4.27
CA LEU A 103 16.72 2.40 -3.14
C LEU A 103 18.17 2.84 -3.03
N GLU A 104 18.88 3.06 -4.13
CA GLU A 104 20.32 3.35 -4.11
C GLU A 104 20.64 4.86 -4.09
N SER A 105 19.66 5.72 -4.39
CA SER A 105 19.82 7.18 -4.50
C SER A 105 20.04 7.94 -3.18
N GLY A 106 19.92 7.26 -2.03
CA GLY A 106 19.93 7.93 -0.72
C GLY A 106 18.63 8.68 -0.38
N ALA A 107 17.55 8.43 -1.12
CA ALA A 107 16.21 8.85 -0.77
C ALA A 107 15.82 8.37 0.64
N ILE A 108 14.93 9.11 1.31
CA ILE A 108 14.41 8.73 2.63
C ILE A 108 12.90 8.85 2.57
N LEU A 109 12.22 7.71 2.45
CA LEU A 109 10.78 7.65 2.32
C LEU A 109 10.06 7.99 3.63
N HIS A 110 8.91 8.60 3.44
CA HIS A 110 7.89 8.86 4.44
C HIS A 110 6.67 7.97 4.23
N GLU A 111 6.34 7.68 2.97
CA GLU A 111 5.23 6.84 2.57
C GLU A 111 5.65 5.82 1.52
N PHE A 112 5.25 4.57 1.73
CA PHE A 112 5.51 3.47 0.82
C PHE A 112 4.23 2.70 0.53
N GLY A 113 3.89 2.63 -0.75
CA GLY A 113 2.76 1.88 -1.28
C GLY A 113 3.27 0.73 -2.14
N LEU A 114 2.94 -0.50 -1.74
CA LEU A 114 3.24 -1.69 -2.52
C LEU A 114 1.97 -2.31 -3.07
N TYR A 115 2.00 -2.64 -4.35
CA TYR A 115 0.94 -3.35 -5.05
C TYR A 115 1.48 -4.69 -5.56
N ASN A 116 0.83 -5.78 -5.19
CA ASN A 116 1.27 -7.12 -5.53
C ASN A 116 0.88 -7.49 -6.97
N SER A 117 1.61 -6.93 -7.94
CA SER A 117 1.47 -7.29 -9.36
C SER A 117 2.39 -8.46 -9.74
N GLU A 118 2.00 -9.19 -10.78
CA GLU A 118 2.84 -10.23 -11.40
C GLU A 118 4.19 -9.68 -11.89
N PHE A 119 4.30 -8.36 -12.04
CA PHE A 119 5.47 -7.62 -12.55
C PHE A 119 6.48 -7.31 -11.46
N LEU A 120 6.01 -7.14 -10.22
CA LEU A 120 6.89 -7.12 -9.06
C LEU A 120 7.19 -8.54 -8.61
N ARG A 121 7.79 -9.31 -9.53
CA ARG A 121 8.75 -10.32 -9.11
C ARG A 121 9.88 -9.53 -8.45
N PHE A 122 9.74 -9.28 -7.14
CA PHE A 122 10.88 -8.83 -6.36
C PHE A 122 11.95 -9.90 -6.53
N GLU A 123 12.87 -9.65 -7.45
CA GLU A 123 14.07 -10.43 -7.58
C GLU A 123 14.84 -10.27 -6.28
N LEU A 124 15.58 -11.32 -5.92
CA LEU A 124 16.35 -11.39 -4.67
C LEU A 124 17.24 -10.15 -4.48
N GLU A 125 17.67 -9.53 -5.58
CA GLU A 125 18.52 -8.35 -5.61
C GLU A 125 17.85 -7.11 -4.99
N ILE A 126 16.57 -6.87 -5.26
CA ILE A 126 15.84 -5.74 -4.68
C ILE A 126 15.70 -5.91 -3.16
N PHE A 127 15.47 -7.14 -2.69
CA PHE A 127 15.44 -7.43 -1.25
C PHE A 127 16.77 -7.22 -0.58
N HIS A 128 17.85 -7.64 -1.24
CA HIS A 128 19.18 -7.42 -0.74
C HIS A 128 19.47 -5.92 -0.61
N SER A 129 19.13 -5.10 -1.61
CA SER A 129 19.27 -3.63 -1.54
C SER A 129 18.38 -3.02 -0.44
N LEU A 130 17.16 -3.52 -0.26
CA LEU A 130 16.28 -3.10 0.85
C LEU A 130 16.86 -3.44 2.22
N GLU A 131 17.38 -4.66 2.41
CA GLU A 131 17.98 -5.09 3.67
C GLU A 131 19.23 -4.27 4.03
N GLN A 132 19.99 -3.85 3.02
CA GLN A 132 21.19 -3.04 3.21
C GLN A 132 20.89 -1.56 3.41
N ASN A 133 19.85 -1.02 2.76
CA ASN A 133 19.53 0.40 2.84
C ASN A 133 18.47 0.73 3.91
N VAL A 134 18.88 0.61 5.18
CA VAL A 134 18.06 0.97 6.33
C VAL A 134 17.66 2.46 6.32
N GLN A 135 18.48 3.32 5.72
CA GLN A 135 18.19 4.75 5.65
C GLN A 135 16.94 5.03 4.79
N PHE A 136 16.71 4.24 3.74
CA PHE A 136 15.60 4.42 2.81
C PHE A 136 14.23 4.46 3.49
N TYR A 137 14.00 3.62 4.50
CA TYR A 137 12.74 3.57 5.26
C TYR A 137 12.86 4.04 6.71
N SER A 138 13.98 4.69 7.08
CA SER A 138 14.24 5.16 8.46
C SER A 138 13.23 6.20 8.98
N ARG A 139 12.51 6.88 8.07
CA ARG A 139 11.44 7.85 8.38
C ARG A 139 10.08 7.42 7.84
N LEU A 140 9.94 6.16 7.46
CA LEU A 140 8.69 5.60 6.95
C LEU A 140 7.64 5.67 8.06
N GLN A 141 6.51 6.30 7.77
CA GLN A 141 5.39 6.45 8.69
C GLN A 141 4.10 5.84 8.12
N HIS A 142 3.94 5.84 6.80
CA HIS A 142 2.77 5.29 6.14
C HIS A 142 3.15 4.10 5.27
N LEU A 143 2.47 2.97 5.49
CA LEU A 143 2.60 1.78 4.67
C LEU A 143 1.23 1.39 4.09
N SER A 144 1.15 1.28 2.77
CA SER A 144 0.00 0.70 2.08
C SER A 144 0.43 -0.57 1.36
N LEU A 145 -0.27 -1.68 1.60
CA LEU A 145 -0.07 -2.94 0.91
C LEU A 145 -1.38 -3.32 0.21
N ASP A 146 -1.32 -3.48 -1.10
CA ASP A 146 -2.42 -3.93 -1.93
C ASP A 146 -2.07 -5.31 -2.51
N ILE A 147 -2.76 -6.33 -2.01
CA ILE A 147 -2.42 -7.74 -2.14
C ILE A 147 -3.53 -8.40 -2.93
N ILE A 148 -3.46 -8.22 -4.24
CA ILE A 148 -4.48 -8.65 -5.18
C ILE A 148 -4.23 -10.02 -5.83
N SER A 149 -3.05 -10.59 -5.62
CA SER A 149 -2.61 -11.85 -6.21
C SER A 149 -1.83 -12.69 -5.19
N ASN A 150 -1.70 -14.01 -5.42
CA ASN A 150 -0.84 -14.89 -4.63
C ASN A 150 0.64 -14.84 -5.05
N PHE A 151 0.94 -14.29 -6.23
CA PHE A 151 2.31 -14.12 -6.71
C PHE A 151 3.12 -13.27 -5.74
N GLY A 152 4.37 -13.63 -5.46
CA GLY A 152 5.24 -12.80 -4.61
C GLY A 152 4.80 -12.66 -3.14
N ILE A 153 3.83 -13.45 -2.63
CA ILE A 153 3.40 -13.31 -1.24
C ILE A 153 4.54 -13.56 -0.22
N GLU A 154 5.45 -14.50 -0.53
CA GLU A 154 6.63 -14.75 0.31
C GLU A 154 7.56 -13.54 0.35
N ASN A 155 7.63 -12.82 -0.76
CA ASN A 155 8.42 -11.61 -0.88
C ASN A 155 7.83 -10.48 -0.04
N ILE A 156 6.50 -10.31 -0.06
CA ILE A 156 5.82 -9.37 0.85
C ILE A 156 6.04 -9.77 2.32
N ALA A 157 5.95 -11.06 2.65
CA ALA A 157 6.20 -11.53 4.00
C ALA A 157 7.66 -11.28 4.45
N LYS A 158 8.63 -11.45 3.55
CA LYS A 158 10.05 -11.07 3.80
C LYS A 158 10.18 -9.57 4.02
N LEU A 159 9.58 -8.75 3.16
CA LEU A 159 9.57 -7.29 3.29
C LEU A 159 9.05 -6.87 4.67
N LEU A 160 7.90 -7.41 5.08
CA LEU A 160 7.29 -7.11 6.37
C LEU A 160 8.22 -7.45 7.54
N ARG A 161 8.97 -8.56 7.45
CA ARG A 161 9.98 -8.92 8.48
C ARG A 161 11.16 -7.95 8.49
N VAL A 162 11.65 -7.54 7.32
CA VAL A 162 12.72 -6.53 7.21
C VAL A 162 12.26 -5.20 7.80
N LEU A 163 11.06 -4.74 7.45
CA LEU A 163 10.50 -3.50 7.98
C LEU A 163 10.26 -3.62 9.50
N ALA A 164 9.68 -4.72 9.99
CA ALA A 164 9.46 -4.94 11.42
C ALA A 164 10.76 -4.87 12.26
N LYS A 165 11.88 -5.34 11.69
CA LYS A 165 13.19 -5.31 12.34
C LYS A 165 13.80 -3.91 12.39
N ASN A 166 13.53 -3.08 11.39
CA ASN A 166 14.28 -1.84 11.17
C ASN A 166 13.45 -0.55 11.32
N THR A 167 12.11 -0.64 11.39
CA THR A 167 11.24 0.49 11.67
C THR A 167 10.11 0.12 12.64
N THR A 168 9.91 0.99 13.62
CA THR A 168 8.86 0.90 14.65
C THR A 168 7.94 2.12 14.63
N LYS A 169 8.15 3.03 13.68
CA LYS A 169 7.53 4.37 13.64
C LYS A 169 6.37 4.47 12.65
N ILE A 170 5.81 3.33 12.23
CA ILE A 170 4.65 3.33 11.33
C ILE A 170 3.43 3.82 12.11
N ILE A 171 2.81 4.87 11.59
CA ILE A 171 1.64 5.55 12.17
C ILE A 171 0.37 5.12 11.45
N ALA A 172 0.45 4.84 10.15
CA ALA A 172 -0.69 4.42 9.35
C ALA A 172 -0.35 3.16 8.54
N LEU A 173 -1.21 2.15 8.69
CA LEU A 173 -1.17 0.92 7.90
C LEU A 173 -2.47 0.78 7.11
N ARG A 174 -2.35 0.64 5.79
CA ARG A 174 -3.46 0.29 4.90
C ARG A 174 -3.20 -1.08 4.27
N LEU A 175 -4.17 -1.97 4.42
CA LEU A 175 -4.17 -3.29 3.79
C LEU A 175 -5.37 -3.37 2.87
N GLU A 176 -5.11 -3.74 1.64
CA GLU A 176 -6.11 -4.07 0.64
C GLU A 176 -5.85 -5.49 0.18
N VAL A 177 -6.86 -6.35 0.27
CA VAL A 177 -6.68 -7.79 0.09
C VAL A 177 -7.78 -8.34 -0.80
N CYS A 178 -7.35 -9.09 -1.83
CA CYS A 178 -8.22 -9.90 -2.68
C CYS A 178 -7.80 -11.37 -2.55
N THR A 179 -8.74 -12.26 -2.23
CA THR A 179 -8.35 -13.56 -1.68
C THR A 179 -8.13 -14.72 -2.64
N TYR A 180 -7.06 -15.46 -2.31
CA TYR A 180 -6.76 -16.84 -2.70
C TYR A 180 -6.43 -17.65 -1.43
N ALA A 181 -6.75 -18.94 -1.40
CA ALA A 181 -6.59 -19.79 -0.21
C ALA A 181 -5.16 -19.83 0.35
N GLU A 182 -4.15 -19.68 -0.51
CA GLU A 182 -2.72 -19.70 -0.16
C GLU A 182 -2.28 -18.49 0.70
N LEU A 183 -3.05 -17.39 0.70
CA LEU A 183 -2.70 -16.19 1.46
C LEU A 183 -2.75 -16.43 2.98
N ILE A 184 -3.60 -17.35 3.44
CA ILE A 184 -3.97 -17.52 4.86
C ILE A 184 -2.79 -17.98 5.72
N HIS A 185 -1.83 -18.71 5.16
CA HIS A 185 -0.76 -19.32 5.93
C HIS A 185 0.52 -18.48 6.02
N THR A 186 0.85 -17.73 4.96
CA THR A 186 2.16 -17.05 4.87
C THR A 186 2.10 -15.61 5.36
N LEU A 187 1.05 -14.88 5.00
CA LEU A 187 1.00 -13.43 5.17
C LEU A 187 0.49 -12.99 6.56
N PRO A 188 -0.60 -13.56 7.12
CA PRO A 188 -1.08 -13.16 8.44
C PRO A 188 -0.01 -13.22 9.54
N PRO A 189 0.83 -14.26 9.65
CA PRO A 189 1.89 -14.29 10.66
C PRO A 189 2.89 -13.13 10.51
N ALA A 190 3.27 -12.77 9.27
CA ALA A 190 4.19 -11.66 9.01
C ALA A 190 3.55 -10.30 9.33
N LEU A 191 2.28 -10.10 8.96
CA LEU A 191 1.52 -8.90 9.28
C LEU A 191 1.31 -8.75 10.80
N ILE A 192 0.94 -9.81 11.50
CA ILE A 192 0.77 -9.81 12.95
C ILE A 192 2.08 -9.42 13.63
N HIS A 193 3.20 -10.01 13.21
CA HIS A 193 4.51 -9.66 13.74
C HIS A 193 4.86 -8.19 13.47
N PHE A 194 4.64 -7.72 12.25
CA PHE A 194 4.90 -6.34 11.85
C PHE A 194 4.05 -5.32 12.62
N ILE A 195 2.74 -5.56 12.77
CA ILE A 195 1.86 -4.67 13.54
C ILE A 195 2.32 -4.61 15.00
N LYS A 196 2.66 -5.75 15.59
CA LYS A 196 3.15 -5.83 16.98
C LYS A 196 4.49 -5.16 17.21
N SER A 197 5.32 -5.01 16.19
CA SER A 197 6.61 -4.34 16.31
C SER A 197 6.51 -2.81 16.26
N GLN A 198 5.34 -2.24 15.93
CA GLN A 198 5.17 -0.79 15.86
C GLN A 198 4.93 -0.19 17.24
N GLU A 199 5.49 0.99 17.49
CA GLU A 199 5.35 1.71 18.76
C GLU A 199 4.12 2.62 18.79
N GLN A 200 3.72 3.17 17.64
CA GLN A 200 2.72 4.23 17.56
C GLN A 200 1.78 4.07 16.35
N LEU A 201 1.30 2.85 16.09
CA LEU A 201 0.30 2.68 15.04
C LEU A 201 -1.01 3.36 15.46
N ARG A 202 -1.39 4.44 14.77
CA ARG A 202 -2.59 5.24 15.08
C ARG A 202 -3.75 4.94 14.14
N LYS A 203 -3.46 4.54 12.91
CA LYS A 203 -4.47 4.27 11.89
C LYS A 203 -4.29 2.89 11.28
N PHE A 204 -5.36 2.11 11.25
CA PHE A 204 -5.40 0.82 10.58
C PHE A 204 -6.60 0.73 9.65
N ILE A 205 -6.32 0.54 8.35
CA ILE A 205 -7.33 0.33 7.32
C ILE A 205 -7.20 -1.11 6.82
N LEU A 206 -8.32 -1.84 6.83
CA LEU A 206 -8.45 -3.16 6.23
C LEU A 206 -9.59 -3.15 5.22
N ASN A 207 -9.22 -3.28 3.95
CA ASN A 207 -10.14 -3.38 2.82
C ASN A 207 -10.13 -4.81 2.30
N ASP A 208 -11.28 -5.46 2.34
CA ASP A 208 -11.51 -6.80 1.82
C ASP A 208 -12.43 -6.72 0.61
N ARG A 209 -11.87 -6.94 -0.58
CA ARG A 209 -12.66 -6.80 -1.83
C ARG A 209 -13.38 -8.08 -2.24
N ASN A 210 -13.00 -9.24 -1.70
CA ASN A 210 -13.40 -10.56 -2.25
C ASN A 210 -13.75 -11.60 -1.18
N ASN A 211 -14.29 -11.16 -0.04
CA ASN A 211 -14.72 -12.02 1.08
C ASN A 211 -13.57 -12.94 1.54
N CYS A 212 -12.55 -12.34 2.13
CA CYS A 212 -11.45 -13.08 2.72
C CYS A 212 -11.95 -14.15 3.70
N PRO A 213 -11.31 -15.33 3.74
CA PRO A 213 -11.57 -16.31 4.78
C PRO A 213 -11.41 -15.67 6.16
N THR A 214 -12.34 -15.97 7.07
CA THR A 214 -12.41 -15.34 8.39
C THR A 214 -11.13 -15.48 9.22
N GLU A 215 -10.31 -16.50 8.91
CA GLU A 215 -8.98 -16.75 9.46
C GLU A 215 -8.01 -15.60 9.17
N PHE A 216 -8.15 -14.93 8.02
CA PHE A 216 -7.32 -13.79 7.65
C PHE A 216 -7.50 -12.62 8.64
N TYR A 217 -8.71 -12.44 9.18
CA TYR A 217 -8.98 -11.40 10.18
C TYR A 217 -8.31 -11.65 11.54
N SER A 218 -7.57 -12.76 11.71
CA SER A 218 -6.64 -12.91 12.83
C SER A 218 -5.60 -11.78 12.91
N ILE A 219 -5.29 -11.09 11.80
CA ILE A 219 -4.42 -9.91 11.80
C ILE A 219 -4.95 -8.79 12.70
N ILE A 220 -6.28 -8.65 12.85
CA ILE A 220 -6.89 -7.61 13.69
C ILE A 220 -6.57 -7.84 15.16
N SER A 221 -6.37 -9.09 15.57
CA SER A 221 -5.92 -9.38 16.94
C SER A 221 -4.56 -8.77 17.28
N ALA A 222 -3.74 -8.41 16.27
CA ALA A 222 -2.50 -7.69 16.51
C ALA A 222 -2.72 -6.25 17.00
N SER A 223 -3.88 -5.65 16.71
CA SER A 223 -4.25 -4.30 17.19
C SER A 223 -4.28 -4.18 18.71
N GLU A 224 -4.40 -5.29 19.46
CA GLU A 224 -4.29 -5.27 20.92
C GLU A 224 -2.94 -4.75 21.41
N SER A 225 -1.85 -4.98 20.65
CA SER A 225 -0.54 -4.41 20.95
C SER A 225 -0.50 -2.88 20.84
N GLN A 226 -1.48 -2.32 20.12
CA GLN A 226 -1.64 -0.90 19.83
C GLN A 226 -2.80 -0.29 20.62
N LYS A 227 -3.27 -0.96 21.68
CA LYS A 227 -4.46 -0.56 22.46
C LYS A 227 -4.42 0.86 23.04
N ASP A 228 -3.23 1.38 23.31
CA ASP A 228 -3.01 2.71 23.89
C ASP A 228 -2.61 3.75 22.81
N THR A 229 -2.52 3.37 21.53
CA THR A 229 -2.06 4.25 20.43
C THR A 229 -3.00 4.31 19.24
N LEU A 230 -3.77 3.24 18.99
CA LEU A 230 -4.70 3.15 17.87
C LEU A 230 -5.88 4.11 18.05
N GLN A 231 -6.08 4.99 17.08
CA GLN A 231 -7.07 6.08 17.09
C GLN A 231 -8.15 5.91 16.02
N GLU A 232 -7.81 5.37 14.85
CA GLU A 232 -8.74 5.17 13.74
C GLU A 232 -8.64 3.76 13.16
N VAL A 233 -9.78 3.09 13.05
CA VAL A 233 -9.91 1.82 12.34
C VAL A 233 -10.95 1.95 11.24
N ILE A 234 -10.59 1.52 10.03
CA ILE A 234 -11.50 1.46 8.88
C ILE A 234 -11.57 0.01 8.42
N LEU A 235 -12.76 -0.55 8.43
CA LEU A 235 -13.08 -1.88 7.91
C LEU A 235 -13.98 -1.68 6.69
N ASP A 236 -13.52 -2.10 5.52
CA ASP A 236 -14.26 -1.98 4.26
C ASP A 236 -14.43 -3.37 3.63
N GLY A 237 -15.66 -3.75 3.30
CA GLY A 237 -15.99 -5.04 2.67
C GLY A 237 -15.72 -6.28 3.55
N CYS A 238 -15.44 -6.12 4.84
CA CYS A 238 -15.13 -7.23 5.73
C CYS A 238 -16.36 -8.06 6.11
N ALA A 239 -16.25 -9.39 6.02
CA ALA A 239 -17.19 -10.32 6.64
C ALA A 239 -17.06 -10.31 8.16
N PHE A 240 -18.12 -10.75 8.86
CA PHE A 240 -18.11 -10.82 10.32
C PHE A 240 -17.05 -11.79 10.86
N SER A 241 -16.35 -11.38 11.91
CA SER A 241 -15.46 -12.23 12.70
C SER A 241 -15.45 -11.84 14.16
N ALA A 242 -15.51 -12.82 15.06
CA ALA A 242 -15.36 -12.58 16.50
C ALA A 242 -14.00 -11.93 16.85
N LYS A 243 -13.00 -12.03 15.96
CA LYS A 243 -11.68 -11.40 16.16
C LYS A 243 -11.73 -9.88 16.24
N PHE A 244 -12.78 -9.24 15.72
CA PHE A 244 -12.97 -7.79 15.84
C PHE A 244 -13.27 -7.34 17.28
N GLU A 245 -13.69 -8.23 18.18
CA GLU A 245 -13.92 -7.91 19.61
C GLU A 245 -12.68 -7.29 20.29
N VAL A 246 -11.49 -7.63 19.81
CA VAL A 246 -10.22 -7.11 20.32
C VAL A 246 -10.13 -5.58 20.26
N LEU A 247 -10.84 -4.95 19.32
CA LEU A 247 -10.84 -3.51 19.19
C LEU A 247 -11.48 -2.85 20.43
N ASN A 248 -12.39 -3.54 21.15
CA ASN A 248 -12.99 -3.02 22.39
C ASN A 248 -11.92 -2.77 23.47
N ASN A 249 -10.74 -3.39 23.35
CA ASN A 249 -9.62 -3.17 24.27
C ASN A 249 -8.82 -1.89 23.93
N CYS A 250 -9.05 -1.26 22.76
CA CYS A 250 -8.33 -0.07 22.30
C CYS A 250 -8.91 1.20 22.93
N LYS A 251 -8.30 1.68 24.00
CA LYS A 251 -8.83 2.76 24.85
C LYS A 251 -8.86 4.13 24.17
N ASN A 252 -7.96 4.34 23.22
CA ASN A 252 -7.81 5.60 22.48
C ASN A 252 -8.45 5.53 21.10
N LEU A 253 -9.22 4.49 20.80
CA LEU A 253 -9.93 4.37 19.53
C LEU A 253 -11.06 5.42 19.50
N GLU A 254 -10.87 6.45 18.68
CA GLU A 254 -11.80 7.56 18.55
C GLU A 254 -12.75 7.35 17.36
N THR A 255 -12.23 6.81 16.26
CA THR A 255 -12.97 6.65 15.01
C THR A 255 -13.01 5.18 14.59
N LEU A 256 -14.20 4.66 14.40
CA LEU A 256 -14.43 3.36 13.77
C LEU A 256 -15.32 3.57 12.53
N ARG A 257 -14.84 3.15 11.37
CA ARG A 257 -15.60 3.16 10.12
C ARG A 257 -15.84 1.75 9.65
N ILE A 258 -17.10 1.41 9.39
CA ILE A 258 -17.53 0.09 8.90
C ILE A 258 -18.28 0.32 7.59
N LEU A 259 -17.62 0.00 6.50
CA LEU A 259 -18.09 0.28 5.15
C LEU A 259 -18.36 -1.06 4.45
N ASP A 260 -19.56 -1.24 3.92
CA ASP A 260 -19.94 -2.39 3.10
C ASP A 260 -19.66 -3.77 3.75
N CYS A 261 -19.66 -3.84 5.08
CA CYS A 261 -19.39 -5.04 5.88
C CYS A 261 -20.66 -5.82 6.30
N ASP A 262 -20.50 -7.02 6.89
CA ASP A 262 -21.61 -7.75 7.52
C ASP A 262 -22.15 -7.00 8.76
N MET A 263 -23.45 -6.75 8.78
CA MET A 263 -24.19 -6.12 9.90
C MET A 263 -23.98 -6.78 11.26
N LYS A 264 -23.61 -8.06 11.31
CA LYS A 264 -23.28 -8.74 12.59
C LYS A 264 -22.10 -8.08 13.30
N LEU A 265 -21.20 -7.39 12.59
CA LEU A 265 -20.10 -6.64 13.20
C LEU A 265 -20.63 -5.68 14.26
N LEU A 266 -21.75 -5.01 13.99
CA LEU A 266 -22.37 -4.05 14.90
C LEU A 266 -22.78 -4.64 16.25
N LYS A 267 -23.06 -5.95 16.31
CA LYS A 267 -23.48 -6.63 17.55
C LYS A 267 -22.33 -6.80 18.55
N ILE A 268 -21.09 -6.79 18.06
CA ILE A 268 -19.88 -6.89 18.87
C ILE A 268 -19.47 -5.54 19.48
N LEU A 269 -20.06 -4.44 18.98
CA LEU A 269 -19.53 -3.10 19.21
C LEU A 269 -20.09 -2.46 20.49
N ASP A 270 -19.29 -2.49 21.55
CA ASP A 270 -19.52 -1.73 22.78
C ASP A 270 -18.39 -0.72 23.04
N TYR A 271 -18.19 0.18 22.07
CA TYR A 271 -17.06 1.11 22.10
C TYR A 271 -17.41 2.47 22.70
N ASN A 272 -16.45 2.99 23.47
CA ASN A 272 -16.32 4.41 23.78
C ASN A 272 -15.65 5.18 22.63
N ILE A 273 -16.20 5.08 21.41
CA ILE A 273 -15.73 5.85 20.25
C ILE A 273 -16.46 7.19 20.17
N SER A 274 -15.78 8.22 19.65
CA SER A 274 -16.39 9.52 19.38
C SER A 274 -17.15 9.52 18.05
N THR A 275 -16.61 8.81 17.05
CA THR A 275 -17.14 8.78 15.68
C THR A 275 -17.35 7.34 15.22
N LEU A 276 -18.59 7.03 14.85
CA LEU A 276 -18.96 5.79 14.17
C LEU A 276 -19.51 6.13 12.78
N GLU A 277 -18.77 5.76 11.73
CA GLU A 277 -19.25 5.87 10.35
C GLU A 277 -19.65 4.50 9.85
N ILE A 278 -20.85 4.45 9.27
CA ILE A 278 -21.43 3.21 8.76
C ILE A 278 -21.98 3.47 7.37
N SER A 279 -21.55 2.65 6.40
CA SER A 279 -22.07 2.61 5.03
C SER A 279 -22.49 1.18 4.71
N TYR A 280 -23.69 0.99 4.15
CA TYR A 280 -24.17 -0.32 3.70
C TYR A 280 -25.04 -0.19 2.45
N TYR A 281 -25.06 -1.25 1.64
CA TYR A 281 -25.99 -1.40 0.51
C TYR A 281 -27.46 -1.59 0.95
N GLN A 282 -27.72 -2.19 2.12
CA GLN A 282 -29.07 -2.39 2.63
C GLN A 282 -29.10 -2.20 4.15
N ILE A 283 -29.82 -1.18 4.61
CA ILE A 283 -29.97 -0.89 6.03
C ILE A 283 -31.13 -1.71 6.61
N ASN A 284 -30.84 -2.55 7.61
CA ASN A 284 -31.86 -3.28 8.35
C ASN A 284 -32.41 -2.41 9.50
N VAL A 285 -33.65 -1.95 9.37
CA VAL A 285 -34.31 -0.98 10.27
C VAL A 285 -34.16 -1.27 11.78
N PRO A 286 -34.31 -2.50 12.29
CA PRO A 286 -34.14 -2.80 13.72
C PRO A 286 -32.71 -2.60 14.22
N ILE A 287 -31.70 -2.82 13.37
CA ILE A 287 -30.28 -2.62 13.72
C ILE A 287 -29.99 -1.12 13.81
N THR A 288 -30.52 -0.33 12.87
CA THR A 288 -30.40 1.13 12.90
C THR A 288 -30.98 1.72 14.17
N VAL A 289 -32.14 1.22 14.62
CA VAL A 289 -32.78 1.66 15.88
C VAL A 289 -31.92 1.31 17.10
N GLN A 290 -31.16 0.21 17.09
CA GLN A 290 -30.23 -0.13 18.17
C GLN A 290 -29.01 0.81 18.19
N ILE A 291 -28.48 1.19 17.02
CA ILE A 291 -27.37 2.14 16.90
C ILE A 291 -27.77 3.53 17.41
N PHE A 292 -28.93 4.04 16.99
CA PHE A 292 -29.42 5.38 17.40
C PHE A 292 -29.74 5.52 18.90
N ARG A 293 -29.76 4.43 19.66
CA ARG A 293 -29.93 4.48 21.12
C ARG A 293 -28.62 4.78 21.87
N LYS A 294 -27.47 4.78 21.20
CA LYS A 294 -26.16 5.13 21.78
C LYS A 294 -25.80 6.58 21.42
N ASP A 295 -25.21 7.32 22.37
CA ASP A 295 -24.84 8.75 22.25
C ASP A 295 -23.59 8.98 21.37
N TRP A 296 -23.59 8.47 20.14
CA TRP A 296 -22.49 8.62 19.20
C TRP A 296 -22.72 9.81 18.24
N HIS A 297 -21.65 10.48 17.79
CA HIS A 297 -21.72 11.27 16.57
C HIS A 297 -21.77 10.31 15.37
N ILE A 298 -22.99 9.89 15.03
CA ILE A 298 -23.24 8.94 13.94
C ILE A 298 -23.34 9.74 12.64
N THR A 299 -22.43 9.47 11.71
CA THR A 299 -22.60 9.87 10.31
C THR A 299 -23.03 8.62 9.53
N THR A 300 -24.29 8.56 9.13
CA THR A 300 -24.81 7.48 8.29
C THR A 300 -24.87 7.97 6.85
N THR A 301 -24.10 7.35 5.96
CA THR A 301 -24.17 7.64 4.52
C THR A 301 -24.88 6.49 3.83
N ILE A 302 -26.08 6.74 3.32
CA ILE A 302 -26.83 5.77 2.51
C ILE A 302 -26.39 5.98 1.05
N LYS A 303 -25.61 5.04 0.51
CA LYS A 303 -25.36 5.00 -0.94
C LYS A 303 -26.55 4.31 -1.60
N ASN A 304 -27.31 5.06 -2.39
CA ASN A 304 -28.40 4.55 -3.23
C ASN A 304 -27.85 3.88 -4.49
#